data_AF-A0AAJ5WXG3-F1
#
_entry.id   AF-A0AAJ5WXG3-F1
#
_cell.length_a   1.000
_cell.length_b   1.000
_cell.length_c   1.000
_cell.angle_alpha   90.00
_cell.angle_beta   90.00
_cell.angle_gamma   90.00
#
_symmetry.space_group_name_H-M   'P 1'
#
loop_
_entity.id
_entity.type
_entity.pdbx_description
1 polymer ?
#
loop_
_entity_poly.entity_id
_entity_poly.type
_entity_poly.pdbx_seq_one_letter_code
_entity_poly.pdbx_strand_id
1 'polypeptide(L)'
;MLQNLLDLVKGQANEVIVNNPAIPNERNEEAISMTGNAITGGLQDMLSSGGLKDVLSLFGQRETANSGNPVVQNVSGNLVSQLMERFGLDAQSAGGIAGNLVPNVLQQLVGRTNDPSDSSFDIQSVFNQLSGGRSQGMDIQGMLSRIKLDVDGDGDTDMQDMMALLSGKGQGGNLLDNVKGLFGR
;
A
#
# COMPACT_ATOMS: atom_id res chain seq x y z
N MET A 1 9.45 -13.00 2.06
CA MET A 1 8.41 -12.00 1.79
C MET A 1 7.58 -12.36 0.58
N LEU A 2 8.18 -12.69 -0.59
CA LEU A 2 7.39 -12.99 -1.81
C LEU A 2 6.29 -14.03 -1.58
N GLN A 3 6.57 -15.14 -0.90
CA GLN A 3 5.53 -16.14 -0.60
C GLN A 3 4.36 -15.54 0.21
N ASN A 4 4.65 -14.78 1.26
CA ASN A 4 3.62 -14.11 2.06
C ASN A 4 2.82 -13.09 1.21
N LEU A 5 3.48 -12.39 0.29
CA LEU A 5 2.82 -11.48 -0.66
C LEU A 5 1.92 -12.26 -1.63
N LEU A 6 2.37 -13.40 -2.13
CA LEU A 6 1.54 -14.27 -2.97
C LEU A 6 0.31 -14.74 -2.19
N ASP A 7 0.44 -15.04 -0.90
CA ASP A 7 -0.70 -15.42 -0.07
C ASP A 7 -1.68 -14.25 0.15
N LEU A 8 -1.18 -13.02 0.27
CA LEU A 8 -2.01 -11.81 0.25
C LEU A 8 -2.76 -11.65 -1.08
N VAL A 9 -2.06 -11.80 -2.20
CA VAL A 9 -2.66 -11.73 -3.54
C VAL A 9 -3.71 -12.82 -3.70
N LYS A 10 -3.42 -14.07 -3.31
CA LYS A 10 -4.39 -15.18 -3.35
C LYS A 10 -5.67 -14.84 -2.59
N GLY A 11 -5.53 -14.23 -1.40
CA GLY A 11 -6.68 -13.79 -0.60
C GLY A 11 -7.57 -12.75 -1.28
N GLN A 12 -7.02 -11.91 -2.17
CA GLN A 12 -7.74 -10.87 -2.91
C GLN A 12 -8.10 -11.25 -4.34
N ALA A 13 -7.45 -12.26 -4.89
CA ALA A 13 -7.60 -12.72 -6.26
C ALA A 13 -8.89 -13.51 -6.51
N ASN A 14 -9.57 -13.99 -5.47
CA ASN A 14 -10.80 -14.79 -5.64
C ASN A 14 -11.86 -14.07 -6.48
N GLU A 15 -12.16 -12.80 -6.18
CA GLU A 15 -13.19 -12.07 -6.94
C GLU A 15 -12.68 -11.54 -8.28
N VAL A 16 -11.40 -11.14 -8.36
CA VAL A 16 -10.88 -10.37 -9.49
C VAL A 16 -10.14 -11.22 -10.53
N ILE A 17 -9.65 -12.40 -10.13
CA ILE A 17 -8.94 -13.37 -10.99
C ILE A 17 -9.74 -14.67 -11.09
N VAL A 18 -10.10 -15.31 -9.97
CA VAL A 18 -10.72 -16.66 -9.99
C VAL A 18 -12.15 -16.63 -10.54
N ASN A 19 -12.92 -15.62 -10.17
CA ASN A 19 -14.28 -15.44 -10.70
C ASN A 19 -14.33 -14.61 -12.00
N ASN A 20 -13.18 -14.30 -12.60
CA ASN A 20 -13.11 -13.45 -13.76
C ASN A 20 -13.12 -14.25 -15.07
N PRO A 21 -14.14 -14.12 -15.93
CA PRO A 21 -14.24 -14.89 -17.16
C PRO A 21 -13.13 -14.56 -18.17
N ALA A 22 -12.41 -13.45 -18.00
CA ALA A 22 -11.30 -13.06 -18.85
C ALA A 22 -10.02 -13.86 -18.57
N ILE A 23 -9.87 -14.43 -17.36
CA ILE A 23 -8.74 -15.27 -16.99
C ILE A 23 -9.18 -16.73 -16.94
N PRO A 24 -8.59 -17.63 -17.75
CA PRO A 24 -8.86 -19.05 -17.65
C PRO A 24 -8.52 -19.57 -16.26
N ASN A 25 -9.41 -20.39 -15.67
CA ASN A 25 -9.23 -20.89 -14.32
C ASN A 25 -7.92 -21.67 -14.12
N GLU A 26 -7.46 -22.34 -15.17
CA GLU A 26 -6.21 -23.08 -15.21
C GLU A 26 -4.97 -22.17 -15.06
N ARG A 27 -5.13 -20.87 -15.29
CA ARG A 27 -4.07 -19.86 -15.20
C ARG A 27 -4.25 -18.89 -14.02
N ASN A 28 -5.17 -19.16 -13.11
CA ASN A 28 -5.38 -18.33 -11.92
C ASN A 28 -4.10 -18.20 -11.08
N GLU A 29 -3.36 -19.29 -10.90
CA GLU A 29 -2.08 -19.27 -10.17
C GLU A 29 -1.03 -18.40 -10.85
N GLU A 30 -0.99 -18.42 -12.19
CA GLU A 30 -0.08 -17.58 -12.98
C GLU A 30 -0.43 -16.09 -12.81
N ALA A 31 -1.71 -15.73 -12.89
CA ALA A 31 -2.18 -14.35 -12.72
C ALA A 31 -1.91 -13.82 -11.30
N ILE A 32 -2.08 -14.67 -10.29
CA ILE A 32 -1.74 -14.39 -8.89
C ILE A 32 -0.23 -14.15 -8.75
N SER A 33 0.59 -15.06 -9.28
CA SER A 33 2.05 -14.91 -9.24
C SER A 33 2.51 -13.65 -9.95
N MET A 34 1.91 -13.34 -11.09
CA MET A 34 2.20 -12.16 -11.89
C MET A 34 1.86 -10.88 -11.14
N THR A 35 0.73 -10.84 -10.45
CA THR A 35 0.34 -9.69 -9.63
C THR A 35 1.32 -9.48 -8.47
N GLY A 36 1.71 -10.53 -7.76
CA GLY A 36 2.74 -10.44 -6.72
C GLY A 36 4.09 -9.95 -7.24
N ASN A 37 4.49 -10.41 -8.41
CA ASN A 37 5.71 -9.97 -9.09
C ASN A 37 5.61 -8.52 -9.58
N ALA A 38 4.47 -8.10 -10.12
CA ALA A 38 4.25 -6.72 -10.57
C ALA A 38 4.28 -5.73 -9.41
N ILE A 39 3.68 -6.10 -8.27
CA ILE A 39 3.73 -5.30 -7.03
C ILE A 39 5.16 -5.20 -6.52
N THR A 40 5.86 -6.34 -6.40
CA THR A 40 7.25 -6.35 -5.94
C THR A 40 8.15 -5.55 -6.88
N GLY A 41 8.06 -5.79 -8.19
CA GLY A 41 8.83 -5.10 -9.21
C GLY A 41 8.57 -3.60 -9.23
N GLY A 42 7.30 -3.17 -9.23
CA GLY A 42 6.98 -1.73 -9.22
C GLY A 42 7.45 -1.01 -7.94
N LEU A 43 7.40 -1.68 -6.78
CA LEU A 43 8.00 -1.15 -5.55
C LEU A 43 9.53 -1.04 -5.66
N GLN A 44 10.20 -2.07 -6.21
CA GLN A 44 11.66 -2.08 -6.43
C GLN A 44 12.09 -1.00 -7.42
N ASP A 45 11.33 -0.82 -8.51
CA ASP A 45 11.57 0.17 -9.55
C ASP A 45 11.42 1.58 -8.99
N MET A 46 10.38 1.82 -8.17
CA MET A 46 10.18 3.10 -7.51
C MET A 46 11.35 3.43 -6.57
N LEU A 47 11.75 2.49 -5.72
CA LEU A 47 12.90 2.70 -4.82
C LEU A 47 14.20 2.94 -5.59
N SER A 48 14.41 2.21 -6.68
CA SER A 48 15.61 2.35 -7.53
C SER A 48 15.63 3.66 -8.31
N SER A 49 14.46 4.24 -8.60
CA SER A 49 14.30 5.51 -9.31
C SER A 49 14.32 6.73 -8.39
N GLY A 50 14.56 6.54 -7.08
CA GLY A 50 14.60 7.62 -6.09
C GLY A 50 13.26 7.93 -5.42
N GLY A 51 12.21 7.17 -5.69
CA GLY A 51 10.88 7.30 -5.09
C GLY A 51 10.77 6.73 -3.67
N LEU A 52 11.84 6.83 -2.87
CA LEU A 52 11.85 6.37 -1.48
C LEU A 52 10.73 7.05 -0.66
N LYS A 53 10.55 8.37 -0.86
CA LYS A 53 9.50 9.13 -0.18
C LYS A 53 8.12 8.58 -0.51
N ASP A 54 7.84 8.32 -1.79
CA ASP A 54 6.53 7.82 -2.23
C ASP A 54 6.19 6.44 -1.64
N VAL A 55 7.19 5.55 -1.59
CA VAL A 55 7.02 4.23 -0.97
C VAL A 55 6.84 4.38 0.54
N LEU A 56 7.63 5.22 1.22
CA LEU A 56 7.43 5.47 2.65
C LEU A 56 6.06 6.10 2.94
N SER A 57 5.59 7.02 2.11
CA SER A 57 4.24 7.60 2.22
C SER A 57 3.14 6.56 2.02
N LEU A 58 3.31 5.61 1.09
CA LEU A 58 2.41 4.47 0.90
C LEU A 58 2.32 3.61 2.17
N PHE A 59 3.47 3.31 2.79
CA PHE A 59 3.48 2.51 4.02
C PHE A 59 3.13 3.32 5.27
N GLY A 60 3.32 4.64 5.25
CA GLY A 60 3.09 5.53 6.39
C GLY A 60 1.63 5.82 6.61
N GLN A 61 0.88 6.02 5.53
CA GLN A 61 -0.52 6.43 5.60
C GLN A 61 -1.41 5.33 5.00
N ARG A 62 -2.24 4.69 5.82
CA ARG A 62 -3.13 3.60 5.36
C ARG A 62 -4.10 4.06 4.25
N GLU A 63 -4.47 5.34 4.28
CA GLU A 63 -5.38 6.01 3.33
C GLU A 63 -4.74 6.30 1.97
N THR A 64 -3.40 6.27 1.84
CA THR A 64 -2.68 6.61 0.60
C THR A 64 -2.46 5.42 -0.32
N ALA A 65 -2.83 4.20 0.06
CA ALA A 65 -2.87 3.05 -0.87
C ALA A 65 -4.12 3.10 -1.77
N ASN A 66 -4.37 4.27 -2.38
CA ASN A 66 -5.49 4.53 -3.29
C ASN A 66 -4.97 4.79 -4.72
N SER A 67 -5.88 4.86 -5.69
CA SER A 67 -5.56 5.02 -7.12
C SER A 67 -4.83 6.33 -7.47
N GLY A 68 -4.77 7.29 -6.55
CA GLY A 68 -4.01 8.54 -6.70
C GLY A 68 -2.53 8.42 -6.36
N ASN A 69 -2.10 7.33 -5.74
CA ASN A 69 -0.72 7.15 -5.32
C ASN A 69 0.19 6.75 -6.50
N PRO A 70 1.35 7.39 -6.68
CA PRO A 70 2.24 7.12 -7.80
C PRO A 70 2.76 5.68 -7.84
N VAL A 71 2.94 5.05 -6.67
CA VAL A 71 3.31 3.64 -6.55
C VAL A 71 2.19 2.74 -7.06
N VAL A 72 0.95 3.01 -6.64
CA VAL A 72 -0.24 2.25 -7.06
C VAL A 72 -0.42 2.36 -8.57
N GLN A 73 -0.26 3.56 -9.14
CA GLN A 73 -0.37 3.80 -10.58
C GLN A 73 0.72 3.07 -11.38
N ASN A 74 1.97 3.13 -10.92
CA ASN A 74 3.09 2.45 -11.56
C ASN A 74 2.89 0.93 -11.58
N VAL A 75 2.56 0.35 -10.43
CA VAL A 75 2.30 -1.09 -10.30
C VAL A 75 1.10 -1.50 -11.15
N SER A 76 0.02 -0.72 -11.11
CA SER A 76 -1.18 -1.00 -11.91
C SER A 76 -0.87 -0.98 -13.40
N GLY A 77 -0.14 0.03 -13.89
CA GLY A 77 0.28 0.10 -15.29
C GLY A 77 1.12 -1.10 -15.71
N ASN A 78 2.10 -1.48 -14.90
CA ASN A 78 2.95 -2.65 -15.16
C ASN A 78 2.15 -3.95 -15.18
N LEU A 79 1.17 -4.11 -14.29
CA LEU A 79 0.29 -5.28 -14.26
C LEU A 79 -0.63 -5.30 -15.48
N VAL A 80 -1.20 -4.17 -15.88
CA VAL A 80 -2.02 -4.06 -17.10
C VAL A 80 -1.23 -4.53 -18.32
N SER A 81 -0.01 -4.02 -18.50
CA SER A 81 0.85 -4.45 -19.62
C SER A 81 1.11 -5.95 -19.61
N GLN A 82 1.43 -6.53 -18.44
CA GLN A 82 1.68 -7.97 -18.33
C GLN A 82 0.43 -8.81 -18.59
N LEU A 83 -0.73 -8.38 -18.09
CA LEU A 83 -2.01 -9.04 -18.34
C LEU A 83 -2.36 -9.03 -19.83
N MET A 84 -2.15 -7.91 -20.51
CA MET A 84 -2.35 -7.82 -21.95
C MET A 84 -1.40 -8.73 -22.72
N GLU A 85 -0.09 -8.70 -22.40
CA GLU A 85 0.93 -9.49 -23.10
C GLU A 85 0.81 -11.00 -22.86
N ARG A 86 0.48 -11.42 -21.64
CA ARG A 86 0.52 -12.83 -21.23
C ARG A 86 -0.84 -13.51 -21.30
N PHE A 87 -1.92 -12.78 -21.09
CA PHE A 87 -3.27 -13.32 -21.13
C PHE A 87 -4.05 -12.89 -22.38
N GLY A 88 -3.48 -12.02 -23.21
CA GLY A 88 -4.15 -11.51 -24.40
C GLY A 88 -5.37 -10.65 -24.05
N LEU A 89 -5.40 -10.09 -22.85
CA LEU A 89 -6.51 -9.25 -22.39
C LEU A 89 -6.50 -7.92 -23.13
N ASP A 90 -7.70 -7.38 -23.36
CA ASP A 90 -7.84 -6.01 -23.81
C ASP A 90 -7.54 -5.03 -22.66
N ALA A 91 -7.26 -3.78 -23.01
CA ALA A 91 -6.88 -2.74 -22.04
C ALA A 91 -7.97 -2.47 -20.99
N GLN A 92 -9.25 -2.63 -21.33
CA GLN A 92 -10.35 -2.40 -20.40
C GLN A 92 -10.44 -3.54 -19.38
N SER A 93 -10.36 -4.80 -19.84
CA SER A 93 -10.37 -5.98 -18.96
C SER A 93 -9.14 -5.99 -18.04
N ALA A 94 -7.94 -5.78 -18.59
CA ALA A 94 -6.71 -5.72 -17.82
C ALA A 94 -6.72 -4.55 -16.81
N GLY A 95 -7.20 -3.37 -17.24
CA GLY A 95 -7.36 -2.20 -16.39
C GLY A 95 -8.31 -2.42 -15.23
N GLY A 96 -9.45 -3.08 -15.47
CA GLY A 96 -10.41 -3.44 -14.42
C GLY A 96 -9.85 -4.42 -13.39
N ILE A 97 -9.02 -5.37 -13.83
CA ILE A 97 -8.36 -6.31 -12.91
C ILE A 97 -7.32 -5.59 -12.06
N ALA A 98 -6.39 -4.87 -12.70
CA ALA A 98 -5.33 -4.17 -12.00
C ALA A 98 -5.86 -3.08 -11.07
N GLY A 99 -6.85 -2.31 -11.53
CA GLY A 99 -7.46 -1.21 -10.77
C GLY A 99 -8.19 -1.64 -9.50
N ASN A 100 -8.63 -2.89 -9.40
CA ASN A 100 -9.24 -3.44 -8.19
C ASN A 100 -8.23 -4.22 -7.35
N LEU A 101 -7.40 -5.05 -7.98
CA LEU A 101 -6.53 -5.98 -7.28
C LEU A 101 -5.31 -5.29 -6.68
N VAL A 102 -4.66 -4.36 -7.41
CA VAL A 102 -3.44 -3.70 -6.94
C VAL A 102 -3.69 -2.85 -5.70
N PRO A 103 -4.70 -1.95 -5.66
CA PRO A 103 -4.97 -1.17 -4.45
C PRO A 103 -5.29 -2.06 -3.26
N ASN A 104 -6.12 -3.10 -3.43
CA ASN A 104 -6.53 -4.00 -2.34
C ASN A 104 -5.33 -4.78 -1.76
N VAL A 105 -4.47 -5.32 -2.61
CA VAL A 105 -3.28 -6.06 -2.15
C VAL A 105 -2.29 -5.10 -1.48
N LEU A 106 -2.05 -3.91 -2.05
CA LEU A 106 -1.17 -2.92 -1.44
C LEU A 106 -1.72 -2.42 -0.09
N GLN A 107 -3.03 -2.19 0.04
CA GLN A 107 -3.66 -1.85 1.32
C GLN A 107 -3.46 -2.93 2.37
N GLN A 108 -3.59 -4.21 2.00
CA GLN A 108 -3.32 -5.31 2.93
C GLN A 108 -1.85 -5.45 3.26
N LEU A 109 -0.96 -5.27 2.28
CA LEU A 109 0.48 -5.29 2.49
C LEU A 109 0.88 -4.18 3.48
N VAL A 110 0.45 -2.95 3.25
CA VAL A 110 0.65 -1.82 4.17
C VAL A 110 0.03 -2.10 5.53
N GLY A 111 -1.18 -2.66 5.54
CA GLY A 111 -1.91 -3.00 6.75
C GLY A 111 -1.18 -4.00 7.64
N ARG A 112 -0.68 -5.10 7.06
CA ARG A 112 0.12 -6.11 7.76
C ARG A 112 1.50 -5.59 8.12
N THR A 113 2.11 -4.78 7.25
CA THR A 113 3.44 -4.24 7.51
C THR A 113 3.46 -3.26 8.69
N ASN A 114 2.33 -2.63 8.95
CA ASN A 114 2.11 -1.74 10.08
C ASN A 114 1.52 -2.43 11.31
N ASP A 115 1.25 -3.75 11.25
CA ASP A 115 0.70 -4.49 12.37
C ASP A 115 1.83 -4.98 13.29
N PRO A 116 1.95 -4.46 14.53
CA PRO A 116 2.99 -4.91 15.46
C PRO A 116 2.83 -6.38 15.87
N SER A 117 1.68 -7.00 15.61
CA SER A 117 1.40 -8.41 15.88
C SER A 117 1.75 -9.32 14.70
N ASP A 118 1.94 -8.77 13.50
CA ASP A 118 2.27 -9.53 12.28
C ASP A 118 3.76 -9.40 11.95
N SER A 119 4.58 -10.28 12.54
CA SER A 119 6.02 -10.32 12.27
C SER A 119 6.37 -10.87 10.87
N SER A 120 5.38 -11.33 10.09
CA SER A 120 5.63 -11.87 8.75
C SER A 120 5.89 -10.78 7.69
N PHE A 121 5.51 -9.54 8.01
CA PHE A 121 5.74 -8.34 7.20
C PHE A 121 6.39 -7.24 8.06
N ASP A 122 7.61 -7.45 8.54
CA ASP A 122 8.33 -6.35 9.19
C ASP A 122 8.75 -5.28 8.16
N ILE A 123 8.42 -4.01 8.42
CA ILE A 123 8.72 -2.87 7.53
C ILE A 123 10.20 -2.81 7.15
N GLN A 124 11.10 -3.02 8.12
CA GLN A 124 12.54 -2.96 7.91
C GLN A 124 12.98 -4.08 6.95
N SER A 125 12.47 -5.29 7.17
CA SER A 125 12.75 -6.48 6.36
C SER A 125 12.18 -6.36 4.95
N VAL A 126 10.95 -5.84 4.81
CA VAL A 126 10.31 -5.57 3.52
C VAL A 126 11.13 -4.55 2.72
N PHE A 127 11.47 -3.41 3.32
CA PHE A 127 12.29 -2.39 2.67
C PHE A 127 13.69 -2.90 2.31
N ASN A 128 14.30 -3.72 3.16
CA ASN A 128 15.61 -4.31 2.87
C ASN A 128 15.56 -5.26 1.66
N GLN A 129 14.50 -6.05 1.54
CA GLN A 129 14.30 -6.94 0.39
C GLN A 129 13.97 -6.16 -0.89
N LEU A 130 13.13 -5.13 -0.80
CA LEU A 130 12.76 -4.29 -1.95
C LEU A 130 13.92 -3.39 -2.41
N SER A 131 14.74 -2.87 -1.51
CA SER A 131 15.90 -2.05 -1.88
C SER A 131 17.11 -2.87 -2.35
N GLY A 132 17.00 -4.21 -2.39
CA GLY A 132 18.11 -5.11 -2.72
C GLY A 132 19.27 -5.03 -1.72
N GLY A 133 18.97 -4.80 -0.44
CA GLY A 133 19.95 -4.67 0.64
C GLY A 133 20.48 -3.25 0.87
N ARG A 134 20.09 -2.27 0.05
CA ARG A 134 20.60 -0.89 0.16
C ARG A 134 20.04 -0.12 1.36
N SER A 135 18.93 -0.58 1.95
CA SER A 135 18.37 -0.01 3.18
C SER A 135 18.92 -0.62 4.46
N GLN A 136 19.93 -1.49 4.36
CA GLN A 136 20.62 -2.02 5.53
C GLN A 136 21.33 -0.89 6.28
N GLY A 137 20.89 -0.61 7.50
CA GLY A 137 21.41 0.48 8.34
C GLY A 137 20.61 1.79 8.25
N MET A 138 19.59 1.88 7.40
CA MET A 138 18.63 2.98 7.45
C MET A 138 17.55 2.69 8.50
N ASP A 139 17.22 3.68 9.33
CA ASP A 139 16.11 3.61 10.28
C ASP A 139 14.77 3.87 9.58
N ILE A 140 14.32 2.86 8.82
CA ILE A 140 13.07 2.93 8.05
C ILE A 140 11.89 3.12 8.99
N GLN A 141 11.89 2.47 10.15
CA GLN A 141 10.84 2.60 11.14
C GLN A 141 10.76 4.01 11.71
N GLY A 142 11.89 4.65 12.03
CA GLY A 142 11.94 6.04 12.46
C GLY A 142 11.50 7.03 11.38
N MET A 143 11.91 6.81 10.12
CA MET A 143 11.42 7.61 8.98
C MET A 143 9.92 7.46 8.77
N LEU A 144 9.41 6.23 8.84
CA LEU A 144 7.98 5.94 8.75
C LEU A 144 7.20 6.59 9.89
N SER A 145 7.74 6.53 11.11
CA SER A 145 7.13 7.15 12.29
C SER A 145 7.03 8.66 12.13
N ARG A 146 8.04 9.32 11.54
CA ARG A 146 7.96 10.74 11.19
C ARG A 146 6.85 11.02 10.17
N ILE A 147 6.78 10.26 9.08
CA ILE A 147 5.72 10.40 8.05
C ILE A 147 4.31 10.11 8.59
N LYS A 148 4.20 9.24 9.60
CA LYS A 148 2.93 8.96 10.28
C LYS A 148 2.48 10.09 11.21
N LEU A 149 3.44 10.81 11.78
CA LEU A 149 3.21 11.92 12.70
C LEU A 149 3.08 13.26 11.97
N ASP A 150 3.59 13.36 10.74
CA ASP A 150 3.33 14.41 9.76
C ASP A 150 1.89 14.28 9.23
N VAL A 151 0.95 14.83 9.99
CA VAL A 151 -0.50 14.75 9.75
C VAL A 151 -0.93 15.79 8.73
N ASP A 152 -0.29 16.95 8.70
CA ASP A 152 -0.62 18.01 7.74
C ASP A 152 0.11 17.88 6.39
N GLY A 153 1.11 16.99 6.31
CA GLY A 153 1.78 16.58 5.08
C GLY A 153 2.80 17.61 4.58
N ASP A 154 3.25 18.52 5.43
CA ASP A 154 4.21 19.57 5.07
C ASP A 154 5.67 19.07 5.07
N GLY A 155 5.90 17.86 5.60
CA GLY A 155 7.20 17.20 5.61
C GLY A 155 8.03 17.45 6.86
N ASP A 156 7.50 18.14 7.87
CA ASP A 156 8.06 18.21 9.21
C ASP A 156 7.22 17.44 10.26
N THR A 157 7.56 17.61 11.53
CA THR A 157 6.86 16.94 12.65
C THR A 157 6.77 17.94 13.79
N ASP A 158 5.97 18.99 13.61
CA ASP A 158 5.91 20.12 14.52
C ASP A 158 4.64 20.14 15.38
N MET A 159 4.41 21.27 16.08
CA MET A 159 3.21 21.41 16.90
C MET A 159 1.93 21.55 16.08
N GLN A 160 2.01 21.90 14.80
CA GLN A 160 0.87 21.96 13.89
C GLN A 160 0.36 20.55 13.60
N ASP A 161 1.25 19.58 13.40
CA ASP A 161 0.88 18.17 13.32
C ASP A 161 0.21 17.64 14.58
N MET A 162 0.79 17.95 15.74
CA MET A 162 0.20 17.57 17.03
C MET A 162 -1.16 18.24 17.24
N MET A 163 -1.30 19.50 16.82
CA MET A 163 -2.57 20.22 16.83
C MET A 163 -3.55 19.65 15.80
N ALA A 164 -3.10 19.18 14.63
CA ALA A 164 -3.93 18.54 13.62
C ALA A 164 -4.46 17.18 14.12
N LEU A 165 -3.59 16.42 14.81
CA LEU A 165 -3.93 15.17 15.47
C LEU A 165 -4.92 15.39 16.63
N LEU A 166 -4.71 16.43 17.45
CA LEU A 166 -5.57 16.77 18.59
C LEU A 166 -6.88 17.46 18.17
N SER A 167 -6.85 18.26 17.10
CA SER A 167 -8.03 18.94 16.54
C SER A 167 -8.88 18.04 15.65
N GLY A 168 -8.41 16.80 15.41
CA GLY A 168 -9.23 15.73 14.87
C GLY A 168 -9.68 15.99 13.44
N LYS A 169 -8.75 16.30 12.53
CA LYS A 169 -9.04 16.30 11.08
C LYS A 169 -9.05 14.88 10.50
N GLY A 170 -9.67 13.96 11.24
CA GLY A 170 -9.91 12.57 10.89
C GLY A 170 -11.18 12.12 11.60
N GLN A 171 -12.33 12.41 10.97
CA GLN A 171 -13.61 11.73 11.17
C GLN A 171 -14.01 11.38 12.62
N GLY A 172 -14.72 12.32 13.27
CA GLY A 172 -15.74 11.96 14.28
C GLY A 172 -15.54 12.52 15.68
N GLY A 173 -16.28 13.59 16.00
CA GLY A 173 -16.81 13.79 17.35
C GLY A 173 -15.92 14.58 18.34
N ASN A 174 -15.99 15.90 18.26
CA ASN A 174 -16.48 16.72 19.38
C ASN A 174 -15.95 16.38 20.80
N LEU A 175 -14.63 16.31 20.99
CA LEU A 175 -14.02 16.31 22.33
C LEU A 175 -14.32 17.62 23.08
N LEU A 176 -14.33 18.76 22.38
CA LEU A 176 -14.72 20.06 22.94
C LEU A 176 -16.21 20.14 23.31
N ASP A 177 -17.07 19.40 22.60
CA ASP A 177 -18.51 19.37 22.87
C ASP A 177 -18.83 18.48 24.07
N ASN A 178 -18.08 17.39 24.26
CA ASN A 178 -18.18 16.54 25.45
C ASN A 178 -17.68 17.25 26.72
N VAL A 179 -16.70 18.16 26.60
CA VAL A 179 -16.25 18.99 27.74
C VAL A 179 -17.22 20.15 27.98
N LYS A 180 -17.78 20.77 26.94
CA LYS A 180 -18.86 21.77 27.08
C LYS A 180 -20.13 21.18 27.71
N GLY A 181 -20.47 19.93 27.38
CA GLY A 181 -21.60 19.22 27.99
C GLY A 181 -21.39 18.85 29.46
N LEU A 182 -20.14 18.81 29.95
CA LEU A 182 -19.82 18.49 31.34
C LEU A 182 -19.76 19.72 32.25
N PHE A 183 -19.44 20.90 31.70
CA PHE A 183 -19.35 22.16 32.45
C PHE A 183 -20.55 23.10 32.21
N GLY A 184 -21.49 22.72 31.35
CA GLY A 184 -22.72 23.45 31.05
C GLY A 184 -23.97 22.80 31.64
N ARG A 185 -24.02 22.67 32.97
CA ARG A 185 -25.25 22.41 33.73
C ARG A 185 -25.33 23.33 34.94
#